data_AF-A0A1I4CKK7-F1
#
_entry.id   AF-A0A1I4CKK7-F1
#
_cell.length_a   1.000
_cell.length_b   1.000
_cell.length_c   1.000
_cell.angle_alpha   90.00
_cell.angle_beta   90.00
_cell.angle_gamma   90.00
#
_symmetry.space_group_name_H-M   'P 1'
#
loop_
_entity.id
_entity.type
_entity.pdbx_description
1 polymer ?
#
loop_
_entity_poly.entity_id
_entity_poly.type
_entity_poly.pdbx_seq_one_letter_code
_entity_poly.pdbx_strand_id
1 'polypeptide(L)'
;MTIARRNVARMREERAEDARTEARRLIRDLLGEERPDAGVLLREAGAALGADRVARCAELARGAPLTRRSTELAALAGLLVGTRDLGGEWWRRERGGKLPAPDEVLRSATAVDPWTDLTVLEMLAAWIADDVADEAWGRPVAATDLNSWQAEDRVELPEDAAPGRRIVVSFDAGGRLDAVVVRRPDGDLGSNLDFDSLRYSRPAEAQWSWSVAAGLGPHRLDEHPDPYTQPVDAEAAGILRGWALRHGASTGQAGEPWRVRGDVIAAIERVDWMWRSGEWFAWWRAAAALADGASDRLAARLEEIAAAP
;
A
#
# COMPACT_ATOMS: atom_id res chain seq x y z
N MET A 1 -34.04 11.70 2.58
CA MET A 1 -32.91 10.72 2.61
C MET A 1 -31.59 11.27 2.04
N THR A 2 -31.47 12.59 1.80
CA THR A 2 -30.42 13.20 0.95
C THR A 2 -29.36 13.99 1.72
N ILE A 3 -29.64 14.37 2.98
CA ILE A 3 -28.74 15.19 3.81
C ILE A 3 -27.70 14.31 4.53
N ALA A 4 -28.10 13.14 5.06
CA ALA A 4 -27.20 12.24 5.76
C ALA A 4 -26.08 11.67 4.86
N ARG A 5 -26.39 11.30 3.61
CA ARG A 5 -25.38 10.82 2.64
C ARG A 5 -24.38 11.92 2.26
N ARG A 6 -24.83 13.17 2.13
CA ARG A 6 -23.93 14.32 1.87
C ARG A 6 -23.01 14.61 3.05
N ASN A 7 -23.52 14.54 4.28
CA ASN A 7 -22.71 14.78 5.49
C ASN A 7 -21.66 13.68 5.70
N VAL A 8 -21.98 12.42 5.39
CA VAL A 8 -21.02 11.32 5.46
C VAL A 8 -19.95 11.42 4.37
N ALA A 9 -20.31 11.83 3.15
CA ALA A 9 -19.33 12.07 2.09
C ALA A 9 -18.36 13.21 2.45
N ARG A 10 -18.87 14.32 2.98
CA ARG A 10 -18.05 15.48 3.39
C ARG A 10 -17.08 15.13 4.53
N MET A 11 -17.56 14.45 5.57
CA MET A 11 -16.72 14.01 6.70
C MET A 11 -15.59 13.07 6.25
N ARG A 12 -15.82 12.28 5.20
CA ARG A 12 -14.81 11.37 4.65
C ARG A 12 -13.78 12.10 3.81
N GLU A 13 -14.23 13.08 3.01
CA GLU A 13 -13.34 13.94 2.23
C GLU A 13 -12.40 14.73 3.16
N GLU A 14 -12.94 15.32 4.24
CA GLU A 14 -12.16 15.98 5.30
C GLU A 14 -11.10 15.04 5.90
N ARG A 15 -11.46 13.80 6.25
CA ARG A 15 -10.50 12.79 6.78
C ARG A 15 -9.45 12.35 5.76
N ALA A 16 -9.80 12.25 4.48
CA ALA A 16 -8.85 11.89 3.42
C ALA A 16 -7.85 13.02 3.15
N GLU A 17 -8.29 14.28 3.22
CA GLU A 17 -7.41 15.45 3.16
C GLU A 17 -6.47 15.54 4.37
N ASP A 18 -6.98 15.24 5.56
CA ASP A 18 -6.15 15.14 6.79
C ASP A 18 -5.08 14.04 6.65
N ALA A 19 -5.47 12.85 6.18
CA ALA A 19 -4.54 11.75 5.95
C ALA A 19 -3.45 12.08 4.93
N ARG A 20 -3.80 12.77 3.83
CA ARG A 20 -2.81 13.23 2.83
C ARG A 20 -1.88 14.30 3.38
N THR A 21 -2.40 15.19 4.22
CA THR A 21 -1.58 16.22 4.88
C THR A 21 -0.59 15.58 5.84
N GLU A 22 -1.06 14.63 6.63
CA GLU A 22 -0.23 13.88 7.57
C GLU A 22 0.81 13.01 6.84
N ALA A 23 0.41 12.31 5.77
CA ALA A 23 1.33 11.54 4.94
C ALA A 23 2.45 12.41 4.34
N ARG A 24 2.13 13.63 3.87
CA ARG A 24 3.16 14.57 3.37
C ARG A 24 4.08 15.04 4.48
N ARG A 25 3.56 15.24 5.70
CA ARG A 25 4.37 15.58 6.88
C ARG A 25 5.34 14.44 7.20
N LEU A 26 4.83 13.21 7.28
CA LEU A 26 5.64 12.02 7.57
C LEU A 26 6.69 11.76 6.48
N ILE A 27 6.34 11.86 5.19
CA ILE A 27 7.33 11.74 4.10
C ILE A 27 8.41 12.81 4.19
N ARG A 28 8.05 14.05 4.51
CA ARG A 28 9.04 15.11 4.71
C ARG A 28 9.97 14.79 5.88
N ASP A 29 9.41 14.31 6.99
CA ASP A 29 10.19 13.99 8.20
C ASP A 29 11.11 12.78 7.97
N LEU A 30 10.68 11.79 7.19
CA LEU A 30 11.40 10.54 6.95
C LEU A 30 12.38 10.61 5.77
N LEU A 31 12.02 11.33 4.70
CA LEU A 31 12.78 11.39 3.45
C LEU A 31 13.36 12.77 3.14
N GLY A 32 12.94 13.83 3.84
CA GLY A 32 13.36 15.21 3.55
C GLY A 32 12.57 15.88 2.41
N GLU A 33 11.53 15.22 1.88
CA GLU A 33 10.85 15.64 0.66
C GLU A 33 9.48 16.29 0.94
N GLU A 34 9.26 17.50 0.43
CA GLU A 34 7.94 18.16 0.54
C GLU A 34 6.89 17.60 -0.43
N ARG A 35 7.34 17.04 -1.56
CA ARG A 35 6.49 16.44 -2.60
C ARG A 35 7.13 15.13 -3.07
N PRO A 36 6.48 13.97 -2.88
CA PRO A 36 7.08 12.73 -3.31
C PRO A 36 7.18 12.69 -4.85
N ASP A 37 8.38 12.44 -5.33
CA ASP A 37 8.73 12.33 -6.74
C ASP A 37 9.56 11.06 -6.95
N ALA A 38 9.23 10.29 -7.99
CA ALA A 38 9.88 9.01 -8.25
C ALA A 38 11.37 9.16 -8.55
N GLY A 39 11.76 10.20 -9.29
CA GLY A 39 13.15 10.48 -9.62
C GLY A 39 13.96 10.88 -8.40
N VAL A 40 13.38 11.69 -7.51
CA VAL A 40 13.99 12.05 -6.23
C VAL A 40 14.17 10.82 -5.34
N LEU A 41 13.12 10.00 -5.18
CA LEU A 41 13.18 8.77 -4.40
C LEU A 41 14.29 7.84 -4.89
N LEU A 42 14.41 7.63 -6.21
CA LEU A 42 15.46 6.79 -6.78
C LEU A 42 16.87 7.33 -6.47
N ARG A 43 17.07 8.65 -6.53
CA ARG A 43 18.37 9.26 -6.18
C ARG A 43 18.71 9.07 -4.70
N GLU A 44 17.75 9.36 -3.82
CA GLU A 44 17.92 9.20 -2.37
C GLU A 44 18.16 7.74 -1.98
N ALA A 45 17.44 6.82 -2.62
CA ALA A 45 17.66 5.38 -2.46
C ALA A 45 19.08 4.99 -2.89
N GLY A 46 19.65 5.64 -3.91
CA GLY A 46 20.99 5.35 -4.42
C GLY A 46 22.07 5.50 -3.35
N ALA A 47 21.92 6.49 -2.47
CA ALA A 47 22.86 6.75 -1.39
C ALA A 47 22.81 5.67 -0.28
N ALA A 48 21.64 5.10 0.00
CA ALA A 48 21.46 4.14 1.10
C ALA A 48 21.57 2.67 0.64
N LEU A 49 20.94 2.33 -0.49
CA LEU A 49 20.87 0.96 -1.00
C LEU A 49 22.04 0.62 -1.93
N GLY A 50 22.68 1.62 -2.53
CA GLY A 50 23.67 1.44 -3.58
C GLY A 50 23.05 1.31 -4.98
N ALA A 51 23.85 1.64 -5.99
CA ALA A 51 23.38 1.81 -7.37
C ALA A 51 22.73 0.55 -7.96
N ASP A 52 23.32 -0.63 -7.76
CA ASP A 52 22.82 -1.89 -8.36
C ASP A 52 21.42 -2.26 -7.83
N ARG A 53 21.19 -2.10 -6.53
CA ARG A 53 19.88 -2.38 -5.91
C ARG A 53 18.83 -1.42 -6.42
N VAL A 54 19.16 -0.13 -6.49
CA VAL A 54 18.23 0.89 -7.01
C VAL A 54 17.91 0.67 -8.47
N ALA A 55 18.90 0.33 -9.30
CA ALA A 55 18.68 -0.02 -10.69
C ALA A 55 17.70 -1.20 -10.79
N ARG A 56 17.88 -2.23 -9.97
CA ARG A 56 16.97 -3.39 -9.94
C ARG A 56 15.56 -3.02 -9.46
N CYS A 57 15.42 -2.22 -8.42
CA CYS A 57 14.11 -1.73 -7.96
C CYS A 57 13.42 -0.90 -9.05
N ALA A 58 14.16 -0.05 -9.76
CA ALA A 58 13.63 0.75 -10.87
C ALA A 58 13.16 -0.14 -12.04
N GLU A 59 13.91 -1.19 -12.38
CA GLU A 59 13.49 -2.18 -13.38
C GLU A 59 12.16 -2.86 -13.01
N LEU A 60 12.03 -3.30 -11.75
CA LEU A 60 10.80 -3.93 -11.25
C LEU A 60 9.63 -2.94 -11.31
N ALA A 61 9.83 -1.69 -10.87
CA ALA A 61 8.81 -0.65 -10.92
C ALA A 61 8.40 -0.27 -12.36
N ARG A 62 9.33 -0.31 -13.33
CA ARG A 62 9.02 -0.12 -14.75
C ARG A 62 8.22 -1.29 -15.31
N GLY A 63 8.56 -2.51 -14.93
CA GLY A 63 7.89 -3.74 -15.38
C GLY A 63 6.50 -3.97 -14.76
N ALA A 64 6.18 -3.30 -13.65
CA ALA A 64 4.87 -3.37 -13.03
C ALA A 64 3.79 -2.69 -13.88
N PRO A 65 2.51 -3.14 -13.79
CA PRO A 65 1.38 -2.39 -14.32
C PRO A 65 1.42 -0.93 -13.87
N LEU A 66 1.01 0.02 -14.72
CA LEU A 66 1.07 1.45 -14.41
C LEU A 66 0.24 1.80 -13.17
N THR A 67 -0.88 1.11 -12.96
CA THR A 67 -1.71 1.24 -11.76
C THR A 67 -1.07 0.66 -10.49
N ARG A 68 -0.02 -0.15 -10.61
CA ARG A 68 0.74 -0.74 -9.48
C ARG A 68 2.07 -0.04 -9.23
N ARG A 69 2.53 0.82 -10.14
CA ARG A 69 3.82 1.51 -10.04
C ARG A 69 3.96 2.36 -8.76
N SER A 70 2.89 3.00 -8.31
CA SER A 70 2.88 3.74 -7.03
C SER A 70 3.24 2.82 -5.86
N THR A 71 2.70 1.59 -5.85
CA THR A 71 2.96 0.60 -4.81
C THR A 71 4.42 0.13 -4.82
N GLU A 72 5.01 -0.09 -6.00
CA GLU A 72 6.43 -0.43 -6.14
C GLU A 72 7.35 0.68 -5.58
N LEU A 73 7.02 1.95 -5.87
CA LEU A 73 7.77 3.09 -5.37
C LEU A 73 7.57 3.31 -3.86
N ALA A 74 6.37 3.08 -3.36
CA ALA A 74 6.10 3.09 -1.93
C ALA A 74 6.92 2.00 -1.21
N ALA A 75 6.99 0.79 -1.75
CA ALA A 75 7.83 -0.27 -1.22
C ALA A 75 9.33 0.13 -1.21
N LEU A 76 9.81 0.78 -2.27
CA LEU A 76 11.16 1.35 -2.30
C LEU A 76 11.39 2.42 -1.21
N ALA A 77 10.39 3.25 -0.90
CA ALA A 77 10.48 4.21 0.20
C ALA A 77 10.63 3.52 1.56
N GLY A 78 9.89 2.44 1.79
CA GLY A 78 10.05 1.59 2.97
C GLY A 78 11.46 0.98 3.05
N LEU A 79 11.97 0.44 1.93
CA LEU A 79 13.32 -0.12 1.85
C LEU A 79 14.42 0.91 2.11
N LEU A 80 14.26 2.14 1.61
CA LEU A 80 15.16 3.26 1.89
C LEU A 80 15.24 3.55 3.38
N VAL A 81 14.11 3.77 4.04
CA VAL A 81 14.08 4.08 5.47
C VAL A 81 14.58 2.90 6.31
N GLY A 82 14.13 1.68 6.00
CA GLY A 82 14.58 0.49 6.73
C GLY A 82 16.08 0.22 6.56
N THR A 83 16.66 0.49 5.39
CA THR A 83 18.11 0.34 5.18
C THR A 83 18.89 1.40 5.97
N ARG A 84 18.33 2.61 6.13
CA ARG A 84 18.93 3.66 6.99
C ARG A 84 18.91 3.24 8.47
N ASP A 85 17.84 2.57 8.91
CA ASP A 85 17.67 2.16 10.31
C ASP A 85 18.49 0.89 10.65
N LEU A 86 18.46 -0.14 9.81
CA LEU A 86 19.13 -1.44 10.06
C LEU A 86 20.55 -1.55 9.49
N GLY A 87 20.93 -0.62 8.62
CA GLY A 87 22.20 -0.62 7.90
C GLY A 87 22.24 -1.58 6.70
N GLY A 88 23.26 -1.38 5.85
CA GLY A 88 23.43 -2.12 4.60
C GLY A 88 23.68 -3.63 4.74
N GLU A 89 24.09 -4.11 5.93
CA GLU A 89 24.28 -5.54 6.21
C GLU A 89 22.96 -6.32 6.21
N TRP A 90 21.82 -5.64 6.43
CA TRP A 90 20.50 -6.26 6.39
C TRP A 90 20.27 -7.03 5.07
N TRP A 91 20.75 -6.48 3.95
CA TRP A 91 20.61 -7.06 2.63
C TRP A 91 21.28 -8.43 2.46
N ARG A 92 22.29 -8.74 3.29
CA ARG A 92 23.02 -10.01 3.31
C ARG A 92 22.60 -10.93 4.44
N ARG A 93 21.68 -10.49 5.30
CA ARG A 93 21.28 -11.23 6.51
C ARG A 93 20.60 -12.54 6.14
N GLU A 94 21.09 -13.64 6.71
CA GLU A 94 20.43 -14.95 6.59
C GLU A 94 19.14 -14.97 7.41
N ARG A 95 18.06 -15.51 6.83
CA ARG A 95 16.73 -15.53 7.45
C ARG A 95 16.34 -16.96 7.86
N GLY A 96 17.06 -17.47 8.87
CA GLY A 96 16.74 -18.74 9.52
C GLY A 96 16.96 -19.99 8.64
N GLY A 97 17.82 -19.90 7.63
CA GLY A 97 18.25 -21.01 6.77
C GLY A 97 17.19 -21.55 5.79
N LYS A 98 15.94 -21.06 5.86
CA LYS A 98 14.84 -21.44 4.96
C LYS A 98 14.53 -20.38 3.92
N LEU A 99 14.79 -19.12 4.24
CA LEU A 99 14.55 -17.99 3.36
C LEU A 99 15.90 -17.45 2.84
N PRO A 100 15.98 -17.13 1.53
CA PRO A 100 17.17 -16.52 0.94
C PRO A 100 17.43 -15.12 1.53
N ALA A 101 18.65 -14.62 1.36
CA ALA A 101 18.99 -13.26 1.75
C ALA A 101 18.20 -12.22 0.91
N PRO A 102 17.88 -11.03 1.43
CA PRO A 102 17.15 -10.00 0.68
C PRO A 102 17.77 -9.65 -0.68
N ASP A 103 19.11 -9.63 -0.77
CA ASP A 103 19.81 -9.40 -2.05
C ASP A 103 19.54 -10.48 -3.09
N GLU A 104 19.38 -11.72 -2.68
CA GLU A 104 19.09 -12.83 -3.59
C GLU A 104 17.65 -12.74 -4.10
N VAL A 105 16.71 -12.41 -3.22
CA VAL A 105 15.30 -12.16 -3.57
C VAL A 105 15.17 -11.03 -4.59
N LEU A 106 15.83 -9.89 -4.34
CA LEU A 106 15.79 -8.74 -5.24
C LEU A 106 16.33 -9.08 -6.65
N ARG A 107 17.41 -9.89 -6.69
CA ARG A 107 18.02 -10.33 -7.96
C ARG A 107 17.15 -11.34 -8.70
N SER A 108 16.66 -12.37 -8.01
CA SER A 108 15.86 -13.44 -8.63
C SER A 108 14.47 -12.97 -9.05
N ALA A 109 13.97 -11.87 -8.46
CA ALA A 109 12.63 -11.35 -8.68
C ALA A 109 11.53 -12.42 -8.51
N THR A 110 11.76 -13.38 -7.61
CA THR A 110 10.80 -14.44 -7.29
C THR A 110 10.27 -14.17 -5.89
N ALA A 111 8.95 -13.93 -5.78
CA ALA A 111 8.28 -13.90 -4.48
C ALA A 111 8.41 -15.28 -3.81
N VAL A 112 8.68 -15.28 -2.51
CA VAL A 112 8.90 -16.52 -1.75
C VAL A 112 7.65 -16.80 -0.92
N ASP A 113 7.23 -18.06 -0.85
CA ASP A 113 6.12 -18.49 0.00
C ASP A 113 6.34 -18.04 1.47
N PRO A 114 5.28 -17.60 2.18
CA PRO A 114 3.86 -17.56 1.77
C PRO A 114 3.41 -16.25 1.10
N TRP A 115 4.31 -15.34 0.71
CA TRP A 115 3.96 -14.00 0.20
C TRP A 115 3.75 -13.94 -1.32
N THR A 116 3.20 -14.99 -1.93
CA THR A 116 3.05 -15.06 -3.40
C THR A 116 2.12 -14.00 -3.99
N ASP A 117 1.26 -13.40 -3.16
CA ASP A 117 0.32 -12.36 -3.56
C ASP A 117 0.96 -10.96 -3.60
N LEU A 118 2.16 -10.81 -3.02
CA LEU A 118 2.93 -9.56 -3.02
C LEU A 118 3.92 -9.54 -4.18
N THR A 119 4.22 -8.34 -4.68
CA THR A 119 5.41 -8.18 -5.51
C THR A 119 6.67 -8.33 -4.66
N VAL A 120 7.80 -8.55 -5.33
CA VAL A 120 9.09 -8.71 -4.67
C VAL A 120 9.46 -7.51 -3.82
N LEU A 121 9.17 -6.29 -4.29
CA LEU A 121 9.47 -5.08 -3.51
C LEU A 121 8.54 -4.96 -2.31
N GLU A 122 7.25 -5.25 -2.45
CA GLU A 122 6.30 -5.26 -1.33
C GLU A 122 6.72 -6.27 -0.25
N MET A 123 7.11 -7.48 -0.66
CA MET A 123 7.59 -8.52 0.26
C MET A 123 8.86 -8.08 1.01
N LEU A 124 9.84 -7.51 0.30
CA LEU A 124 11.07 -7.00 0.91
C LEU A 124 10.81 -5.82 1.85
N ALA A 125 9.88 -4.92 1.48
CA ALA A 125 9.46 -3.81 2.33
C ALA A 125 8.77 -4.31 3.61
N ALA A 126 7.94 -5.37 3.50
CA ALA A 126 7.34 -6.00 4.67
C ALA A 126 8.40 -6.61 5.60
N TRP A 127 9.37 -7.35 5.04
CA TRP A 127 10.45 -7.95 5.83
C TRP A 127 11.29 -6.92 6.57
N ILE A 128 11.68 -5.82 5.92
CA ILE A 128 12.49 -4.79 6.58
C ILE A 128 11.66 -4.04 7.64
N ALA A 129 10.37 -3.82 7.39
CA ALA A 129 9.48 -3.18 8.33
C ALA A 129 9.29 -4.02 9.60
N ASP A 130 9.16 -5.35 9.47
CA ASP A 130 9.08 -6.26 10.60
C ASP A 130 10.40 -6.37 11.37
N ASP A 131 11.54 -6.44 10.67
CA ASP A 131 12.84 -6.47 11.34
C ASP A 131 13.09 -5.19 12.15
N VAL A 132 12.72 -4.01 11.63
CA VAL A 132 12.80 -2.74 12.38
C VAL A 132 11.84 -2.76 13.58
N ALA A 133 10.60 -3.23 13.40
CA ALA A 133 9.63 -3.33 14.49
C ALA A 133 10.12 -4.29 15.60
N ASP A 134 10.74 -5.40 15.22
CA ASP A 134 11.30 -6.39 16.14
C ASP A 134 12.49 -5.84 16.93
N GLU A 135 13.38 -5.05 16.31
CA GLU A 135 14.47 -4.37 17.01
C GLU A 135 13.96 -3.27 17.96
N ALA A 136 12.89 -2.56 17.59
CA ALA A 136 12.34 -1.47 18.38
C ALA A 136 11.47 -1.93 19.56
N TRP A 137 10.65 -2.97 19.36
CA TRP A 137 9.58 -3.36 20.29
C TRP A 137 9.61 -4.83 20.69
N GLY A 138 10.55 -5.61 20.18
CA GLY A 138 10.59 -7.05 20.37
C GLY A 138 9.69 -7.79 19.39
N ARG A 139 9.98 -9.09 19.26
CA ARG A 139 9.23 -9.99 18.37
C ARG A 139 7.80 -10.18 18.87
N PRO A 140 6.81 -10.11 17.98
CA PRO A 140 5.42 -10.37 18.35
C PRO A 140 5.26 -11.84 18.75
N VAL A 141 4.46 -12.11 19.79
CA VAL A 141 4.15 -13.51 20.17
C VAL A 141 3.06 -14.12 19.29
N ALA A 142 2.26 -13.26 18.63
CA ALA A 142 1.15 -13.65 17.77
C ALA A 142 0.79 -12.52 16.80
N ALA A 143 -0.08 -12.83 15.84
CA ALA A 143 -0.68 -11.89 14.90
C ALA A 143 -2.19 -11.73 15.19
N THR A 144 -2.74 -10.55 14.92
CA THR A 144 -4.18 -10.27 15.05
C THR A 144 -4.71 -9.46 13.86
N ASP A 145 -5.95 -9.74 13.45
CA ASP A 145 -6.64 -9.00 12.40
C ASP A 145 -7.51 -7.88 13.01
N LEU A 146 -7.14 -6.63 12.77
CA LEU A 146 -7.89 -5.46 13.27
C LEU A 146 -9.24 -5.25 12.56
N ASN A 147 -9.53 -5.98 11.48
CA ASN A 147 -10.85 -5.92 10.82
C ASN A 147 -11.92 -6.74 11.53
N SER A 148 -11.53 -7.63 12.46
CA SER A 148 -12.49 -8.34 13.30
C SER A 148 -12.92 -7.50 14.50
N TRP A 149 -14.21 -7.58 14.83
CA TRP A 149 -14.89 -6.81 15.88
C TRP A 149 -14.62 -7.35 17.30
N GLN A 150 -13.95 -8.49 17.43
CA GLN A 150 -13.59 -9.08 18.72
C GLN A 150 -12.27 -8.49 19.21
N ALA A 151 -12.21 -7.86 20.37
CA ALA A 151 -10.96 -7.31 20.93
C ALA A 151 -10.36 -8.19 22.04
N GLU A 152 -11.05 -9.26 22.42
CA GLU A 152 -10.74 -10.12 23.56
C GLU A 152 -10.25 -11.49 23.09
N ASP A 153 -9.26 -12.06 23.78
CA ASP A 153 -8.81 -13.44 23.68
C ASP A 153 -8.40 -13.89 22.27
N ARG A 154 -7.85 -12.95 21.49
CA ARG A 154 -7.34 -13.16 20.12
C ARG A 154 -6.00 -13.89 20.07
N VAL A 155 -5.28 -13.89 21.18
CA VAL A 155 -3.88 -14.31 21.24
C VAL A 155 -3.73 -15.36 22.32
N GLU A 156 -3.10 -16.47 21.93
CA GLU A 156 -2.68 -17.49 22.88
C GLU A 156 -1.66 -16.87 23.84
N LEU A 157 -1.97 -16.97 25.12
CA LEU A 157 -1.11 -16.41 26.15
C LEU A 157 0.11 -17.30 26.36
N PRO A 158 1.31 -16.71 26.50
CA PRO A 158 2.49 -17.45 26.97
C PRO A 158 2.19 -18.17 28.29
N GLU A 159 2.82 -19.33 28.51
CA GLU A 159 2.62 -20.12 29.74
C GLU A 159 2.94 -19.35 31.02
N ASP A 160 3.84 -18.37 30.95
CA ASP A 160 4.27 -17.49 32.04
C ASP A 160 3.49 -16.15 32.06
N ALA A 161 2.33 -16.07 31.40
CA ALA A 161 1.48 -14.88 31.41
C ALA A 161 0.94 -14.58 32.81
N ALA A 162 1.00 -13.32 33.21
CA ALA A 162 0.45 -12.83 34.47
C ALA A 162 -0.46 -11.62 34.22
N PRO A 163 -1.54 -11.43 35.00
CA PRO A 163 -2.40 -10.26 34.87
C PRO A 163 -1.61 -8.94 34.88
N GLY A 164 -1.96 -8.03 33.98
CA GLY A 164 -1.29 -6.75 33.77
C GLY A 164 -0.06 -6.80 32.86
N ARG A 165 0.45 -8.00 32.50
CA ARG A 165 1.54 -8.13 31.53
C ARG A 165 1.09 -7.59 30.17
N ARG A 166 1.98 -6.83 29.52
CA ARG A 166 1.82 -6.41 28.13
C ARG A 166 2.57 -7.37 27.22
N ILE A 167 1.90 -7.80 26.16
CA ILE A 167 2.41 -8.74 25.19
C ILE A 167 2.35 -8.07 23.82
N VAL A 168 3.46 -8.03 23.11
CA VAL A 168 3.51 -7.43 21.77
C VAL A 168 2.93 -8.40 20.76
N VAL A 169 2.05 -7.90 19.90
CA VAL A 169 1.40 -8.65 18.82
C VAL A 169 1.55 -7.88 17.51
N SER A 170 1.65 -8.58 16.40
CA SER A 170 1.63 -7.95 15.07
C SER A 170 0.20 -7.84 14.57
N PHE A 171 -0.06 -6.85 13.72
CA PHE A 171 -1.34 -6.73 13.02
C PHE A 171 -1.21 -6.47 11.52
N ASP A 172 -0.03 -6.02 11.09
CA ASP A 172 0.37 -5.84 9.71
C ASP A 172 1.91 -5.84 9.65
N ALA A 173 2.50 -5.82 8.47
CA ALA A 173 3.94 -5.69 8.28
C ALA A 173 4.48 -4.42 8.97
N GLY A 174 5.41 -4.59 9.91
CA GLY A 174 5.94 -3.51 10.73
C GLY A 174 4.95 -2.87 11.72
N GLY A 175 3.69 -3.30 11.74
CA GLY A 175 2.67 -2.86 12.69
C GLY A 175 2.70 -3.68 13.98
N ARG A 176 2.68 -3.01 15.13
CA ARG A 176 2.57 -3.65 16.46
C ARG A 176 1.48 -3.01 17.30
N LEU A 177 0.84 -3.81 18.14
CA LEU A 177 0.10 -3.32 19.30
C LEU A 177 0.38 -4.21 20.51
N ASP A 178 -0.01 -3.73 21.68
CA ASP A 178 0.07 -4.53 22.90
C ASP A 178 -1.28 -5.19 23.19
N ALA A 179 -1.22 -6.42 23.65
CA ALA A 179 -2.32 -7.11 24.31
C ALA A 179 -2.01 -7.16 25.81
N VAL A 180 -2.96 -6.71 26.64
CA VAL A 180 -2.86 -6.72 28.10
C VAL A 180 -3.47 -8.02 28.61
N VAL A 181 -2.71 -8.78 29.38
CA VAL A 181 -3.20 -9.98 30.06
C VAL A 181 -4.16 -9.55 31.17
N VAL A 182 -5.37 -10.11 31.17
CA VAL A 182 -6.41 -9.83 32.17
C VAL A 182 -6.86 -11.12 32.82
N ARG A 183 -7.38 -11.01 34.05
CA ARG A 183 -8.08 -12.13 34.70
C ARG A 183 -9.58 -12.00 34.40
N ARG A 184 -10.16 -13.04 33.82
CA ARG A 184 -11.59 -13.12 33.50
C ARG A 184 -12.40 -13.45 34.77
N PRO A 185 -13.74 -13.24 34.76
CA PRO A 185 -14.58 -13.48 35.93
C PRO A 185 -14.63 -14.94 36.42
N ASP A 186 -14.40 -15.90 35.53
CA ASP A 186 -14.28 -17.34 35.82
C ASP A 186 -12.94 -17.73 36.46
N GLY A 187 -11.99 -16.79 36.53
CA GLY A 187 -10.68 -16.97 37.14
C GLY A 187 -9.56 -17.26 36.14
N ASP A 188 -9.91 -17.53 34.88
CA ASP A 188 -8.96 -17.82 33.80
C ASP A 188 -8.26 -16.55 33.31
N LEU A 189 -7.12 -16.73 32.63
CA LEU A 189 -6.40 -15.62 32.00
C LEU A 189 -6.88 -15.42 30.57
N GLY A 190 -7.03 -14.16 30.19
CA GLY A 190 -7.36 -13.71 28.85
C GLY A 190 -6.48 -12.55 28.40
N SER A 191 -6.67 -12.07 27.18
CA SER A 191 -6.02 -10.89 26.62
C SER A 191 -7.02 -9.85 26.12
N ASN A 192 -6.72 -8.57 26.32
CA ASN A 192 -7.43 -7.46 25.69
C ASN A 192 -6.46 -6.66 24.84
N LEU A 193 -6.81 -6.39 23.58
CA LEU A 193 -6.04 -5.51 22.72
C LEU A 193 -6.07 -4.06 23.23
N ASP A 194 -4.89 -3.44 23.35
CA ASP A 194 -4.73 -2.03 23.69
C ASP A 194 -4.55 -1.21 22.41
N PHE A 195 -5.66 -0.69 21.88
CA PHE A 195 -5.65 0.09 20.64
C PHE A 195 -4.90 1.42 20.76
N ASP A 196 -4.72 1.96 21.97
CA ASP A 196 -3.96 3.20 22.20
C ASP A 196 -2.44 2.96 22.04
N SER A 197 -2.01 1.70 21.99
CA SER A 197 -0.62 1.29 21.78
C SER A 197 -0.26 0.97 20.32
N LEU A 198 -1.20 1.19 19.39
CA LEU A 198 -1.00 0.93 17.97
C LEU A 198 0.14 1.79 17.42
N ARG A 199 1.09 1.12 16.76
CA ARG A 199 2.30 1.75 16.24
C ARG A 199 2.79 1.05 14.97
N TYR A 200 3.40 1.82 14.08
CA TYR A 200 4.01 1.32 12.84
C TYR A 200 5.50 1.64 12.83
N SER A 201 6.31 0.70 12.36
CA SER A 201 7.73 0.95 12.18
C SER A 201 7.94 2.04 11.12
N ARG A 202 9.04 2.79 11.23
CA ARG A 202 9.37 3.88 10.30
C ARG A 202 9.35 3.44 8.82
N PRO A 203 9.80 2.23 8.43
CA PRO A 203 9.65 1.74 7.06
C PRO A 203 8.20 1.58 6.61
N ALA A 204 7.33 1.05 7.48
CA ALA A 204 5.90 0.91 7.19
C ALA A 204 5.23 2.29 7.05
N GLU A 205 5.57 3.22 7.94
CA GLU A 205 5.12 4.61 7.84
C GLU A 205 5.58 5.28 6.54
N ALA A 206 6.84 5.06 6.12
CA ALA A 206 7.37 5.60 4.88
C ALA A 206 6.64 5.03 3.65
N GLN A 207 6.42 3.72 3.60
CA GLN A 207 5.70 3.07 2.51
C GLN A 207 4.27 3.61 2.40
N TRP A 208 3.53 3.59 3.51
CA TRP A 208 2.15 4.08 3.52
C TRP A 208 2.07 5.57 3.16
N SER A 209 2.92 6.39 3.79
CA SER A 209 2.91 7.84 3.59
C SER A 209 3.28 8.22 2.16
N TRP A 210 4.19 7.48 1.52
CA TRP A 210 4.51 7.70 0.11
C TRP A 210 3.26 7.47 -0.74
N SER A 211 2.67 6.28 -0.62
CA SER A 211 1.50 5.85 -1.40
C SER A 211 0.35 6.87 -1.31
N VAL A 212 0.09 7.37 -0.11
CA VAL A 212 -0.96 8.36 0.14
C VAL A 212 -0.57 9.75 -0.40
N ALA A 213 0.68 10.19 -0.20
CA ALA A 213 1.09 11.55 -0.51
C ALA A 213 1.27 11.80 -2.02
N ALA A 214 1.75 10.80 -2.78
CA ALA A 214 1.98 10.94 -4.21
C ALA A 214 0.95 10.27 -5.10
N GLY A 215 -0.01 9.54 -4.53
CA GLY A 215 -1.16 9.04 -5.27
C GLY A 215 -0.79 7.99 -6.33
N LEU A 216 -1.66 7.80 -7.30
CA LEU A 216 -1.55 6.72 -8.28
C LEU A 216 -0.56 7.05 -9.41
N GLY A 217 -0.34 8.33 -9.69
CA GLY A 217 0.62 8.80 -10.69
C GLY A 217 0.17 10.04 -11.45
N PRO A 218 0.90 10.44 -12.50
CA PRO A 218 1.94 9.67 -13.19
C PRO A 218 3.29 9.62 -12.47
N HIS A 219 3.89 8.42 -12.41
CA HIS A 219 5.21 8.16 -11.83
C HIS A 219 6.22 7.79 -12.93
N ARG A 220 6.92 8.80 -13.46
CA ARG A 220 7.84 8.64 -14.60
C ARG A 220 9.21 8.13 -14.15
N LEU A 221 9.75 7.12 -14.86
CA LEU A 221 11.01 6.44 -14.51
C LEU A 221 12.06 6.50 -15.64
N ASP A 222 12.11 7.62 -16.37
CA ASP A 222 13.00 7.86 -17.52
C ASP A 222 12.83 6.83 -18.65
N GLU A 223 11.58 6.56 -19.02
CA GLU A 223 11.21 5.61 -20.07
C GLU A 223 10.94 6.33 -21.40
N HIS A 224 11.42 5.74 -22.49
CA HIS A 224 11.18 6.24 -23.84
C HIS A 224 10.64 5.11 -24.75
N PRO A 225 9.39 5.22 -25.24
CA PRO A 225 8.43 6.33 -25.03
C PRO A 225 7.84 6.39 -23.60
N ASP A 226 7.35 7.57 -23.18
CA ASP A 226 6.66 7.73 -21.89
C ASP A 226 5.37 6.90 -21.88
N PRO A 227 5.23 5.89 -20.99
CA PRO A 227 4.08 5.01 -20.98
C PRO A 227 2.77 5.75 -20.66
N TYR A 228 2.81 6.87 -19.92
CA TYR A 228 1.62 7.65 -19.59
C TYR A 228 1.07 8.44 -20.79
N THR A 229 1.89 8.63 -21.84
CA THR A 229 1.48 9.32 -23.08
C THR A 229 0.97 8.39 -24.15
N GLN A 230 1.01 7.07 -23.92
CA GLN A 230 0.51 6.11 -24.89
C GLN A 230 -1.01 6.23 -25.03
N PRO A 231 -1.54 6.17 -26.27
CA PRO A 231 -2.97 6.28 -26.50
C PRO A 231 -3.73 5.09 -25.89
N VAL A 232 -4.97 5.33 -25.48
CA VAL A 232 -5.90 4.29 -25.03
C VAL A 232 -6.97 4.04 -26.08
N ASP A 233 -7.68 2.91 -25.98
CA ASP A 233 -8.85 2.65 -26.80
C ASP A 233 -9.94 3.69 -26.52
N ALA A 234 -10.32 4.45 -27.55
CA ALA A 234 -11.22 5.59 -27.43
C ALA A 234 -12.67 5.17 -27.12
N GLU A 235 -13.10 4.01 -27.60
CA GLU A 235 -14.44 3.48 -27.34
C GLU A 235 -14.55 3.02 -25.89
N ALA A 236 -13.61 2.21 -25.41
CA ALA A 236 -13.53 1.78 -24.03
C ALA A 236 -13.42 2.97 -23.07
N ALA A 237 -12.58 3.96 -23.39
CA ALA A 237 -12.47 5.19 -22.62
C ALA A 237 -13.80 5.94 -22.55
N GLY A 238 -14.51 6.06 -23.67
CA GLY A 238 -15.83 6.67 -23.74
C GLY A 238 -16.89 5.95 -22.89
N ILE A 239 -16.91 4.61 -22.96
CA ILE A 239 -17.81 3.76 -22.17
C ILE A 239 -17.55 3.95 -20.68
N LEU A 240 -16.30 3.81 -20.24
CA LEU A 240 -15.92 3.86 -18.82
C LEU A 240 -16.12 5.24 -18.21
N ARG A 241 -15.76 6.30 -18.95
CA ARG A 241 -15.99 7.68 -18.50
C ARG A 241 -17.48 7.99 -18.44
N GLY A 242 -18.23 7.59 -19.47
CA GLY A 242 -19.69 7.76 -19.51
C GLY A 242 -20.39 7.01 -18.38
N TRP A 243 -19.94 5.81 -18.08
CA TRP A 243 -20.42 5.03 -16.94
C TRP A 243 -20.17 5.78 -15.63
N ALA A 244 -18.95 6.26 -15.38
CA ALA A 244 -18.61 6.97 -14.15
C ALA A 244 -19.50 8.20 -13.92
N LEU A 245 -19.74 8.99 -14.97
CA LEU A 245 -20.62 10.17 -14.92
C LEU A 245 -22.07 9.78 -14.59
N ARG A 246 -22.61 8.72 -15.22
CA ARG A 246 -23.98 8.23 -14.92
C ARG A 246 -24.12 7.73 -13.49
N HIS A 247 -23.04 7.20 -12.90
CA HIS A 247 -23.03 6.66 -11.54
C HIS A 247 -22.62 7.70 -10.48
N GLY A 248 -22.59 8.99 -10.85
CA GLY A 248 -22.46 10.09 -9.89
C GLY A 248 -21.03 10.57 -9.65
N ALA A 249 -20.07 10.25 -10.52
CA ALA A 249 -18.84 11.05 -10.59
C ALA A 249 -19.15 12.42 -11.22
N SER A 250 -18.54 13.48 -10.69
CA SER A 250 -18.61 14.80 -11.33
C SER A 250 -17.72 14.84 -12.59
N THR A 251 -17.94 15.84 -13.43
CA THR A 251 -17.03 16.13 -14.56
C THR A 251 -15.61 16.42 -14.09
N GLY A 252 -15.43 17.07 -12.93
CA GLY A 252 -14.12 17.29 -12.33
C GLY A 252 -13.43 15.99 -11.90
N GLN A 253 -14.18 15.02 -11.37
CA GLN A 253 -13.64 13.71 -10.99
C GLN A 253 -13.27 12.87 -12.22
N ALA A 254 -14.21 12.74 -13.16
CA ALA A 254 -14.00 11.97 -14.40
C ALA A 254 -12.97 12.63 -15.32
N GLY A 255 -12.82 13.96 -15.27
CA GLY A 255 -11.94 14.74 -16.14
C GLY A 255 -12.44 14.88 -17.57
N GLU A 256 -11.59 15.44 -18.42
CA GLU A 256 -11.78 15.51 -19.88
C GLU A 256 -11.84 14.10 -20.51
N PRO A 257 -12.27 13.97 -21.77
CA PRO A 257 -12.18 12.69 -22.47
C PRO A 257 -10.77 12.09 -22.42
N TRP A 258 -10.66 10.84 -21.99
CA TRP A 258 -9.36 10.18 -21.81
C TRP A 258 -8.79 9.79 -23.17
N ARG A 259 -7.59 10.29 -23.47
CA ARG A 259 -6.87 10.04 -24.73
C ARG A 259 -5.65 9.18 -24.52
N VAL A 260 -5.01 9.31 -23.36
CA VAL A 260 -3.79 8.58 -23.01
C VAL A 260 -3.93 7.87 -21.68
N ARG A 261 -3.05 6.89 -21.41
CA ARG A 261 -3.06 6.09 -20.17
C ARG A 261 -3.00 6.96 -18.92
N GLY A 262 -2.25 8.07 -18.96
CA GLY A 262 -2.17 9.04 -17.87
C GLY A 262 -3.51 9.71 -17.52
N ASP A 263 -4.39 9.94 -18.50
CA ASP A 263 -5.71 10.53 -18.24
C ASP A 263 -6.58 9.56 -17.41
N VAL A 264 -6.52 8.28 -17.75
CA VAL A 264 -7.25 7.20 -17.06
C VAL A 264 -6.76 7.07 -15.62
N ILE A 265 -5.44 7.07 -15.41
CA ILE A 265 -4.82 6.99 -14.07
C ILE A 265 -5.24 8.17 -13.20
N ALA A 266 -5.17 9.38 -13.74
CA ALA A 266 -5.59 10.58 -13.01
C ALA A 266 -7.10 10.55 -12.69
N ALA A 267 -7.93 9.97 -13.56
CA ALA A 267 -9.35 9.81 -13.29
C ALA A 267 -9.62 8.75 -12.21
N ILE A 268 -8.93 7.61 -12.22
CA ILE A 268 -9.03 6.59 -11.16
C ILE A 268 -8.76 7.20 -9.79
N GLU A 269 -7.69 7.99 -9.67
CA GLU A 269 -7.32 8.64 -8.42
C GLU A 269 -8.37 9.65 -7.95
N ARG A 270 -8.87 10.52 -8.84
CA ARG A 270 -9.87 11.55 -8.49
C ARG A 270 -11.25 11.00 -8.17
N VAL A 271 -11.63 9.88 -8.79
CA VAL A 271 -12.93 9.24 -8.56
C VAL A 271 -13.03 8.63 -7.16
N ASP A 272 -11.89 8.21 -6.61
CA ASP A 272 -11.73 7.64 -5.27
C ASP A 272 -12.75 6.51 -5.00
N TRP A 273 -12.66 5.49 -5.83
CA TRP A 273 -13.66 4.43 -5.97
C TRP A 273 -13.86 3.60 -4.69
N MET A 274 -12.83 3.46 -3.86
CA MET A 274 -12.84 2.60 -2.66
C MET A 274 -13.91 3.01 -1.64
N TRP A 275 -14.38 4.26 -1.70
CA TRP A 275 -15.40 4.78 -0.79
C TRP A 275 -16.82 4.76 -1.36
N ARG A 276 -16.99 4.13 -2.53
CA ARG A 276 -18.27 4.04 -3.25
C ARG A 276 -18.87 2.63 -3.13
N SER A 277 -19.93 2.33 -3.90
CA SER A 277 -20.56 1.01 -3.90
C SER A 277 -19.68 -0.04 -4.58
N GLY A 278 -19.95 -1.34 -4.34
CA GLY A 278 -19.17 -2.44 -4.90
C GLY A 278 -19.12 -2.47 -6.44
N GLU A 279 -20.07 -1.83 -7.12
CA GLU A 279 -20.08 -1.64 -8.58
C GLU A 279 -18.84 -0.88 -9.07
N TRP A 280 -18.36 0.08 -8.27
CA TRP A 280 -17.18 0.88 -8.59
C TRP A 280 -15.90 0.05 -8.60
N PHE A 281 -15.89 -1.12 -7.95
CA PHE A 281 -14.78 -2.05 -8.05
C PHE A 281 -14.69 -2.66 -9.44
N ALA A 282 -15.82 -3.02 -10.06
CA ALA A 282 -15.85 -3.51 -11.44
C ALA A 282 -15.37 -2.44 -12.43
N TRP A 283 -15.85 -1.19 -12.25
CA TRP A 283 -15.36 -0.04 -13.01
C TRP A 283 -13.85 0.16 -12.85
N TRP A 284 -13.34 0.13 -11.61
CA TRP A 284 -11.92 0.30 -11.35
C TRP A 284 -11.09 -0.77 -12.04
N ARG A 285 -11.50 -2.05 -11.99
CA ARG A 285 -10.79 -3.14 -12.70
C ARG A 285 -10.73 -2.91 -14.21
N ALA A 286 -11.80 -2.39 -14.81
CA ALA A 286 -11.83 -2.08 -16.24
C ALA A 286 -10.94 -0.87 -16.58
N ALA A 287 -11.03 0.21 -15.80
CA ALA A 287 -10.20 1.39 -15.97
C ALA A 287 -8.72 1.07 -15.77
N ALA A 288 -8.38 0.24 -14.78
CA ALA A 288 -7.02 -0.26 -14.57
C ALA A 288 -6.54 -1.10 -15.75
N ALA A 289 -7.35 -2.04 -16.25
CA ALA A 289 -7.00 -2.81 -17.45
C ALA A 289 -6.75 -1.93 -18.68
N LEU A 290 -7.55 -0.87 -18.86
CA LEU A 290 -7.34 0.13 -19.92
C LEU A 290 -6.02 0.90 -19.73
N ALA A 291 -5.75 1.38 -18.52
CA ALA A 291 -4.51 2.11 -18.20
C ALA A 291 -3.26 1.22 -18.34
N ASP A 292 -3.36 -0.05 -17.96
CA ASP A 292 -2.25 -1.00 -17.99
C ASP A 292 -2.02 -1.60 -19.39
N GLY A 293 -2.98 -1.44 -20.31
CA GLY A 293 -2.92 -2.01 -21.66
C GLY A 293 -3.21 -3.51 -21.72
N ALA A 294 -3.97 -4.04 -20.76
CA ALA A 294 -4.35 -5.45 -20.68
C ALA A 294 -5.65 -5.71 -21.47
N SER A 295 -5.54 -5.79 -22.80
CA SER A 295 -6.69 -5.85 -23.72
C SER A 295 -7.60 -7.07 -23.51
N ASP A 296 -7.03 -8.22 -23.15
CA ASP A 296 -7.76 -9.46 -22.84
C ASP A 296 -8.66 -9.29 -21.61
N ARG A 297 -8.12 -8.67 -20.55
CA ARG A 297 -8.88 -8.36 -19.34
C ARG A 297 -9.91 -7.28 -19.60
N LEU A 298 -9.55 -6.25 -20.38
CA LEU A 298 -10.43 -5.12 -20.66
C LEU A 298 -11.75 -5.56 -21.30
N ALA A 299 -11.70 -6.43 -22.31
CA ALA A 299 -12.92 -6.91 -22.99
C ALA A 299 -13.91 -7.56 -22.02
N ALA A 300 -13.43 -8.51 -21.21
CA ALA A 300 -14.25 -9.17 -20.19
C ALA A 300 -14.82 -8.19 -19.15
N ARG A 301 -14.06 -7.14 -18.77
CA ARG A 301 -14.55 -6.14 -17.81
C ARG A 301 -15.57 -5.17 -18.40
N LEU A 302 -15.48 -4.86 -19.69
CA LEU A 302 -16.49 -4.04 -20.37
C LEU A 302 -17.83 -4.77 -20.47
N GLU A 303 -17.81 -6.09 -20.68
CA GLU A 303 -19.03 -6.91 -20.63
C GLU A 303 -19.67 -6.90 -19.24
N GLU A 304 -18.89 -7.03 -18.16
CA GLU A 304 -19.38 -6.91 -16.78
C GLU A 304 -20.06 -5.56 -16.52
N ILE A 305 -19.47 -4.48 -17.03
CA ILE A 305 -20.00 -3.11 -16.88
C ILE A 305 -21.27 -2.89 -17.70
N ALA A 306 -21.37 -3.50 -18.88
CA ALA A 306 -22.56 -3.42 -19.72
C ALA A 306 -23.73 -4.24 -19.18
N ALA A 307 -23.45 -5.32 -18.45
CA ALA A 307 -24.46 -6.18 -17.83
C ALA A 307 -24.98 -5.65 -16.47
N ALA A 308 -24.26 -4.71 -15.84
CA ALA A 308 -24.69 -4.07 -14.61
C ALA A 308 -25.83 -3.06 -14.87
N PRO A 309 -27.00 -3.20 -14.21
CA PRO A 309 -28.18 -2.36 -14.45
C PRO A 309 -28.01 -0.91 -13.98
#